data_AF-A0A7S8EJP3-F1
#
_entry.id   AF-A0A7S8EJP3-F1
#
_cell.length_a   1.000
_cell.length_b   1.000
_cell.length_c   1.000
_cell.angle_alpha   90.00
_cell.angle_beta   90.00
_cell.angle_gamma   90.00
#
_symmetry.space_group_name_H-M   'P 1'
#
loop_
_entity.id
_entity.type
_entity.pdbx_description
1 polymer ?
#
loop_
_entity_poly.entity_id
_entity_poly.type
_entity_poly.pdbx_seq_one_letter_code
_entity_poly.pdbx_strand_id
1 'polypeptide(L)'
;MAQQKTVLFACGTGIATSTVVSHAVQEAMRERGIRFEARQCKATEVLGQVADVDLIVSTTQLPKDLGKPAIVTLAFLTGIGKADVLDKIEAVLRG
;
A
#
# COMPACT_ATOMS: atom_id res chain seq x y z
N MET A 1 -5.15 -18.72 12.07
CA MET A 1 -5.65 -17.36 12.39
C MET A 1 -5.24 -16.49 11.22
N ALA A 2 -6.18 -16.06 10.37
CA ALA A 2 -5.84 -15.26 9.20
C ALA A 2 -5.45 -13.86 9.71
N GLN A 3 -4.14 -13.60 9.83
CA GLN A 3 -3.66 -12.27 10.18
C GLN A 3 -4.06 -11.34 9.03
N GLN A 4 -5.07 -10.50 9.25
CA GLN A 4 -5.41 -9.41 8.34
C GLN A 4 -4.22 -8.46 8.35
N LYS A 5 -3.36 -8.51 7.33
CA LYS A 5 -2.29 -7.53 7.24
C LYS A 5 -2.88 -6.21 6.74
N THR A 6 -2.40 -5.12 7.31
CA THR A 6 -2.84 -3.77 6.94
C THR A 6 -1.78 -3.13 6.04
N VAL A 7 -2.22 -2.67 4.87
CA VAL A 7 -1.40 -2.03 3.85
C VAL A 7 -1.74 -0.55 3.80
N LEU A 8 -0.76 0.30 4.04
CA LEU A 8 -0.90 1.76 4.05
C LEU A 8 -0.46 2.36 2.72
N PHE A 9 -1.39 2.95 1.98
CA PHE A 9 -1.15 3.68 0.75
C PHE A 9 -0.92 5.16 1.04
N ALA A 10 0.31 5.63 0.88
CA ALA A 10 0.69 7.03 1.08
C ALA A 10 0.92 7.75 -0.25
N CYS A 11 0.11 8.77 -0.54
CA CYS A 11 0.27 9.62 -1.74
C CYS A 11 0.66 11.05 -1.35
N GLY A 12 1.67 11.61 -2.04
CA GLY A 12 2.12 12.99 -1.80
C GLY A 12 1.27 14.06 -2.49
N THR A 13 0.59 13.72 -3.58
CA THR A 13 -0.17 14.66 -4.43
C THR A 13 -1.68 14.67 -4.16
N GLY A 14 -2.14 13.94 -3.15
CA GLY A 14 -3.55 13.88 -2.73
C GLY A 14 -4.15 12.48 -2.70
N ILE A 15 -5.30 12.34 -2.03
CA ILE A 15 -5.99 11.06 -1.76
C ILE A 15 -6.70 10.51 -3.02
N ALA A 16 -6.97 11.35 -4.02
CA ALA A 16 -7.72 10.96 -5.21
C ALA A 16 -7.08 9.76 -5.95
N THR A 17 -5.74 9.75 -6.07
CA THR A 17 -5.02 8.67 -6.75
C THR A 17 -4.92 7.41 -5.89
N SER A 18 -4.91 7.52 -4.56
CA SER A 18 -4.81 6.36 -3.65
C SER A 18 -6.11 5.57 -3.54
N THR A 19 -7.27 6.19 -3.79
CA THR A 19 -8.57 5.49 -3.75
C THR A 19 -8.69 4.48 -4.89
N VAL A 20 -8.36 4.89 -6.12
CA VAL A 20 -8.40 4.01 -7.29
C VAL A 20 -7.47 2.82 -7.11
N VAL A 21 -6.30 3.07 -6.54
CA VAL A 21 -5.31 2.03 -6.24
C VAL A 21 -5.79 1.09 -5.16
N SER A 22 -6.24 1.61 -4.02
CA SER A 22 -6.71 0.79 -2.91
C SER A 22 -7.86 -0.11 -3.33
N HIS A 23 -8.80 0.43 -4.12
CA HIS A 23 -9.92 -0.34 -4.63
C HIS A 23 -9.46 -1.43 -5.60
N ALA A 24 -8.54 -1.14 -6.52
CA ALA A 24 -7.97 -2.14 -7.43
C ALA A 24 -7.23 -3.27 -6.68
N VAL A 25 -6.48 -2.92 -5.63
CA VAL A 25 -5.78 -3.91 -4.78
C VAL A 25 -6.78 -4.74 -3.98
N GLN A 26 -7.79 -4.11 -3.39
CA GLN A 26 -8.84 -4.81 -2.65
C GLN A 26 -9.58 -5.81 -3.52
N GLU A 27 -10.01 -5.40 -4.71
CA GLU A 27 -10.73 -6.29 -5.64
C GLU A 27 -9.85 -7.45 -6.10
N ALA A 28 -8.60 -7.19 -6.51
CA ALA A 28 -7.67 -8.23 -6.95
C ALA A 28 -7.39 -9.29 -5.86
N MET A 29 -7.24 -8.86 -4.61
CA MET A 29 -7.00 -9.77 -3.48
C MET A 29 -8.26 -10.50 -3.06
N ARG A 30 -9.41 -9.83 -3.13
CA ARG A 30 -10.72 -10.40 -2.83
C ARG A 30 -11.07 -11.52 -3.82
N GLU A 31 -10.77 -11.35 -5.10
CA GLU A 31 -10.86 -12.42 -6.12
C GLU A 31 -9.99 -13.64 -5.77
N ARG A 32 -8.83 -13.41 -5.14
CA ARG A 32 -7.91 -14.47 -4.72
C ARG A 32 -8.20 -15.04 -3.32
N GLY A 33 -9.24 -14.55 -2.66
CA GLY A 33 -9.64 -14.99 -1.32
C GLY A 33 -8.78 -14.45 -0.17
N ILE A 34 -7.92 -13.47 -0.44
CA ILE A 34 -7.06 -12.82 0.57
C ILE A 34 -7.80 -11.60 1.12
N ARG A 35 -7.97 -11.56 2.44
CA ARG A 35 -8.52 -10.39 3.14
C ARG A 35 -7.38 -9.62 3.78
N PHE A 36 -7.20 -8.39 3.31
CA PHE A 36 -6.26 -7.43 3.86
C PHE A 36 -6.96 -6.09 4.05
N GLU A 37 -6.42 -5.25 4.92
CA GLU A 37 -6.97 -3.92 5.15
C GLU A 37 -6.18 -2.87 4.37
N ALA A 38 -6.85 -2.18 3.44
CA ALA A 38 -6.25 -1.09 2.68
C ALA A 38 -6.53 0.23 3.39
N ARG A 39 -5.48 0.88 3.90
CA ARG A 39 -5.57 2.18 4.55
C ARG A 39 -4.91 3.24 3.67
N GLN A 40 -5.49 4.43 3.61
CA GLN A 40 -4.95 5.52 2.80
C GLN A 40 -4.55 6.67 3.70
N CYS A 41 -3.38 7.25 3.47
CA CYS A 41 -2.93 8.42 4.21
C CYS A 41 -2.17 9.39 3.31
N LYS A 42 -1.96 10.61 3.80
CA LYS A 42 -1.02 11.55 3.18
C LYS A 42 0.41 11.13 3.49
N ALA A 43 1.34 11.48 2.61
CA ALA A 43 2.77 11.28 2.86
C ALA A 43 3.25 11.94 4.18
N THR A 44 2.59 13.02 4.62
CA THR A 44 2.86 13.69 5.90
C THR A 44 2.33 12.95 7.12
N GLU A 45 1.26 12.15 6.97
CA GLU A 45 0.61 11.41 8.07
C GLU A 45 1.08 9.97 8.17
N VAL A 46 1.88 9.51 7.20
CA VAL A 46 2.38 8.13 7.17
C VAL A 46 3.20 7.80 8.42
N LEU A 47 3.94 8.76 8.98
CA LEU A 47 4.74 8.60 10.20
C LEU A 47 3.87 8.37 11.45
N GLY A 48 2.63 8.86 11.46
CA GLY A 48 1.68 8.60 12.55
C GLY A 48 0.95 7.27 12.39
N GLN A 49 0.76 6.81 11.15
CA GLN A 49 0.00 5.60 10.85
C GLN A 49 0.86 4.35 10.59
N VAL A 50 2.17 4.52 10.39
CA VAL A 50 3.11 3.41 10.23
C VAL A 50 3.08 2.45 11.41
N ALA A 51 2.85 2.94 12.63
CA ALA A 51 2.88 2.13 13.85
C ALA A 51 1.85 0.99 13.83
N ASP A 52 0.74 1.17 13.12
CA ASP A 52 -0.44 0.29 13.13
C ASP A 52 -0.56 -0.60 11.87
N VAL A 53 0.39 -0.48 10.93
CA VAL A 53 0.33 -1.19 9.64
C VAL A 53 1.50 -2.14 9.45
N ASP A 54 1.30 -3.18 8.65
CA ASP A 54 2.34 -4.19 8.37
C ASP A 54 3.21 -3.79 7.17
N LEU A 55 2.60 -3.10 6.20
CA LEU A 55 3.25 -2.69 4.97
C LEU A 55 2.89 -1.25 4.62
N ILE A 56 3.87 -0.48 4.16
CA ILE A 56 3.64 0.86 3.62
C ILE A 56 3.92 0.81 2.12
N VAL A 57 3.05 1.41 1.33
CA VAL A 57 3.21 1.59 -0.11
C VAL A 57 3.07 3.07 -0.40
N SER A 58 4.13 3.69 -0.93
CA SER A 58 4.10 5.11 -1.24
C SER A 58 4.55 5.42 -2.65
N THR A 59 3.92 6.43 -3.23
CA THR A 59 4.26 6.95 -4.56
C THR A 59 5.30 8.05 -4.53
N THR A 60 5.72 8.47 -3.35
CA THR A 60 6.73 9.50 -3.14
C THR A 60 7.85 8.95 -2.27
N GLN A 61 9.01 9.60 -2.35
CA GLN A 61 10.08 9.33 -1.40
C GLN A 61 9.59 9.66 0.00
N LEU A 62 9.56 8.63 0.84
CA LEU A 62 9.29 8.75 2.26
C LEU A 62 10.60 8.74 3.05
N PRO A 63 10.65 9.43 4.20
CA PRO A 63 11.79 9.33 5.10
C PRO A 63 11.99 7.87 5.53
N LYS A 64 13.23 7.38 5.49
CA LYS A 64 13.59 5.98 5.80
C LYS A 64 13.42 5.62 7.28
N ASP A 65 13.05 6.58 8.13
CA ASP A 65 12.89 6.45 9.58
C ASP A 65 11.55 5.83 10.01
N LEU A 66 10.90 5.10 9.11
CA LEU A 66 9.58 4.50 9.35
C LEU A 66 9.64 3.25 10.24
N GLY A 67 10.82 2.67 10.46
CA GLY A 67 11.01 1.46 11.28
C GLY A 67 10.29 0.20 10.77
N LYS A 68 9.60 0.29 9.62
CA LYS A 68 8.77 -0.75 9.01
C LYS A 68 9.03 -0.86 7.50
N PRO A 69 8.70 -1.99 6.86
CA PRO A 69 8.88 -2.17 5.43
C PRO A 69 8.01 -1.19 4.64
N ALA A 70 8.67 -0.28 3.92
CA ALA A 70 8.05 0.68 3.03
C ALA A 70 8.47 0.42 1.58
N ILE A 71 7.47 0.22 0.71
CA ILE A 71 7.61 0.06 -0.73
C ILE A 71 7.38 1.42 -1.37
N VAL A 72 8.45 2.03 -1.87
CA VAL A 72 8.34 3.23 -2.70
C VAL A 72 8.18 2.78 -4.15
N THR A 73 7.06 3.15 -4.77
CA THR A 73 6.74 2.78 -6.15
C THR A 73 6.21 3.96 -6.94
N LEU A 74 6.89 4.27 -8.05
CA LEU A 74 6.45 5.27 -9.01
C LEU A 74 5.39 4.71 -9.97
N ALA A 75 5.10 3.41 -9.91
CA ALA A 75 4.21 2.72 -10.85
C ALA A 75 2.79 3.30 -10.89
N PHE A 76 2.32 3.82 -9.76
CA PHE A 76 1.01 4.48 -9.69
C PHE A 76 0.99 5.84 -10.38
N LEU A 77 2.14 6.52 -10.44
CA LEU A 77 2.35 7.81 -11.07
C LEU A 77 2.56 7.67 -12.58
N THR A 78 3.41 6.71 -13.00
CA THR A 78 3.70 6.45 -14.41
C THR A 78 2.62 5.62 -15.10
N GLY A 79 1.74 4.97 -14.34
CA GLY A 79 0.75 4.04 -14.89
C GLY A 79 1.32 2.66 -15.23
N ILE A 80 2.64 2.50 -15.21
CA ILE A 80 3.36 1.30 -15.64
C ILE A 80 3.84 0.55 -14.40
N GLY A 81 3.48 -0.73 -14.27
CA GLY A 81 3.91 -1.58 -13.16
C GLY A 81 2.98 -1.58 -11.94
N LYS A 82 1.75 -1.04 -12.04
CA LYS A 82 0.74 -1.14 -10.97
C LYS A 82 0.46 -2.60 -10.60
N ALA A 83 0.39 -3.46 -11.63
CA ALA A 83 0.23 -4.91 -11.50
C ALA A 83 1.43 -5.55 -10.76
N ASP A 84 2.65 -5.07 -10.97
CA ASP A 84 3.84 -5.58 -10.27
C ASP A 84 3.79 -5.27 -8.78
N VAL A 85 3.34 -4.06 -8.42
CA VAL A 85 3.13 -3.68 -7.02
C VAL A 85 2.02 -4.53 -6.39
N LEU A 86 0.91 -4.73 -7.10
CA LEU A 86 -0.19 -5.59 -6.67
C LEU A 86 0.31 -7.02 -6.37
N ASP A 87 1.08 -7.59 -7.30
CA ASP A 87 1.64 -8.93 -7.18
C ASP A 87 2.66 -9.01 -6.02
N LYS A 88 3.47 -7.97 -5.81
CA LYS A 88 4.35 -7.85 -4.64
C LYS A 88 3.58 -7.81 -3.32
N ILE A 89 2.53 -6.98 -3.24
CA ILE A 89 1.69 -6.90 -2.04
C ILE A 89 1.09 -8.28 -1.77
N GLU A 90 0.67 -8.99 -2.82
CA GLU A 90 0.10 -10.33 -2.68
C GLU A 90 1.14 -11.35 -2.21
N ALA A 91 2.33 -11.35 -2.82
CA ALA A 91 3.42 -12.22 -2.42
C ALA A 91 3.78 -11.99 -0.94
N VAL A 92 3.78 -10.73 -0.49
CA VAL A 92 3.99 -10.37 0.91
C VAL A 92 2.81 -10.78 1.80
N LEU A 93 1.57 -10.74 1.31
CA LEU A 93 0.39 -11.14 2.10
C LEU A 93 0.23 -12.65 2.22
N ARG A 94 0.64 -13.39 1.19
CA ARG A 94 0.55 -14.85 1.09
C ARG A 94 1.76 -15.56 1.70
N GLY A 95 2.92 -14.90 1.72
CA GLY A 95 4.11 -15.30 2.47
C GLY A 95 3.99 -15.02 3.96
#